data_AF-A0A9X8N5G0-F1
#
_entry.id   AF-A0A9X8N5G0-F1
#
_cell.length_a   1.000
_cell.length_b   1.000
_cell.length_c   1.000
_cell.angle_alpha   90.00
_cell.angle_beta   90.00
_cell.angle_gamma   90.00
#
_symmetry.space_group_name_H-M   'P 1'
#
loop_
_entity.id
_entity.type
_entity.pdbx_description
1 polymer ?
#
loop_
_entity_poly.entity_id
_entity_poly.type
_entity_poly.pdbx_seq_one_letter_code
_entity_poly.pdbx_strand_id
1 'polypeptide(L)'
;MGHDQGSRHRIHRPRGRPVRGAVEVCGAEPGATAPHAARAARPVTRARLGFVPRRDPTDPRGTHPMARMAPTAPLTPAPQPHSAALRARRAARTLAAVATAAVLAGAAAPAAYADGPAAPPQPKQQKLPKGLYGTTDPQYDGVWRQSLALLAQHTVGVRPAATAVDWLAGQQCADGGFAAYRADPGKGCDAHTMRDTNQTAAAIQALAALGGHGDAVQKAVTWLKSVQHADGGWSSMPAGPGGEASDANSTAVVIGALDATGTKPESVTAKGGKSPYDALLGFRLGCDAKEAERGAFTFQLKNPAPNADATAAAVTGALGKGFVVAPAGKDADRPVTAPDCAKGEVRSSDAAARTAAADGGAAWLVGQLDADGQHLRSAMPGAEQQPDVGNTADTVVALAAGAYGAEAQKPLAWLEKNAAGWAKQSGPAAYAQLIFAAHATGTDPRAFGGTDLVAALNATGPEPAGSGAPSAQKDAADAKDDGGIGMWWVIGVGLAFGAGIGFLISGRNKNKNAL
;
A
#
# COMPACT_ATOMS: atom_id res chain seq x y z
N MET A 1 15.66 -5.98 62.30
CA MET A 1 14.63 -6.24 63.34
C MET A 1 13.33 -6.38 62.56
N GLY A 2 12.75 -7.55 62.28
CA GLY A 2 12.37 -8.71 63.11
C GLY A 2 10.87 -8.92 62.81
N HIS A 3 10.43 -9.99 62.15
CA HIS A 3 9.96 -11.26 62.74
C HIS A 3 8.86 -11.05 63.82
N ASP A 4 7.71 -11.74 63.85
CA ASP A 4 7.23 -12.90 63.07
C ASP A 4 5.69 -13.17 63.28
N GLN A 5 5.09 -13.99 62.42
CA GLN A 5 3.83 -14.81 62.55
C GLN A 5 2.43 -14.17 62.36
N GLY A 6 1.39 -14.89 61.89
CA GLY A 6 1.35 -16.21 61.23
C GLY A 6 0.29 -17.21 61.74
N SER A 7 -0.86 -17.35 61.04
CA SER A 7 -1.73 -18.56 60.90
C SER A 7 -3.11 -18.14 60.33
N ARG A 8 -3.64 -18.59 59.18
CA ARG A 8 -3.96 -19.95 58.65
C ARG A 8 -5.12 -20.66 59.34
N HIS A 9 -6.26 -20.71 58.64
CA HIS A 9 -7.12 -21.91 58.54
C HIS A 9 -7.54 -22.15 57.08
N ARG A 10 -7.94 -23.38 56.75
CA ARG A 10 -8.06 -23.96 55.39
C ARG A 10 -9.38 -24.74 55.28
N ILE A 11 -9.61 -25.42 54.13
CA ILE A 11 -10.71 -26.37 53.82
C ILE A 11 -11.92 -25.67 53.14
N HIS A 12 -12.56 -26.13 52.05
CA HIS A 12 -12.42 -27.31 51.16
C HIS A 12 -12.61 -26.94 49.66
N ARG A 13 -12.04 -27.73 48.73
CA ARG A 13 -12.46 -27.78 47.30
C ARG A 13 -13.53 -28.86 47.08
N PRO A 14 -14.40 -28.70 46.07
CA PRO A 14 -14.77 -29.79 45.17
C PRO A 14 -14.18 -29.60 43.76
N ARG A 15 -14.10 -30.71 42.99
CA ARG A 15 -13.53 -30.75 41.62
C ARG A 15 -14.66 -30.79 40.59
N GLY A 16 -14.65 -29.89 39.60
CA GLY A 16 -15.43 -30.02 38.36
C GLY A 16 -14.54 -30.48 37.21
N ARG A 17 -15.01 -31.45 36.39
CA ARG A 17 -14.30 -31.91 35.17
C ARG A 17 -14.71 -31.04 33.97
N PRO A 18 -13.81 -30.78 33.00
CA PRO A 18 -14.19 -30.22 31.71
C PRO A 18 -14.81 -31.31 30.81
N VAL A 19 -15.95 -31.02 30.19
CA VAL A 19 -16.55 -31.86 29.15
C VAL A 19 -15.97 -31.45 27.80
N ARG A 20 -15.44 -32.42 27.05
CA ARG A 20 -15.08 -32.24 25.63
C ARG A 20 -16.33 -32.54 24.80
N GLY A 21 -16.82 -31.55 24.04
CA GLY A 21 -17.77 -31.79 22.97
C GLY A 21 -17.02 -32.18 21.69
N ALA A 22 -17.16 -33.43 21.26
CA ALA A 22 -16.81 -33.83 19.89
C ALA A 22 -18.04 -33.62 19.01
N VAL A 23 -17.84 -33.14 17.78
CA VAL A 23 -18.86 -33.21 16.73
C VAL A 23 -18.54 -34.44 15.90
N GLU A 24 -19.33 -35.49 16.08
CA GLU A 24 -19.26 -36.71 15.28
C GLU A 24 -20.35 -36.67 14.20
N VAL A 25 -19.97 -37.05 12.98
CA VAL A 25 -20.85 -37.08 11.81
C VAL A 25 -21.53 -38.45 11.75
N CYS A 26 -22.86 -38.49 11.74
CA CYS A 26 -23.60 -39.72 11.47
C CYS A 26 -24.10 -39.77 10.02
N GLY A 27 -23.96 -40.92 9.37
CA GLY A 27 -24.55 -41.24 8.07
C GLY A 27 -24.88 -42.73 7.98
N ALA A 28 -25.76 -43.09 7.04
CA ALA A 28 -26.22 -44.43 6.67
C ALA A 28 -27.05 -44.28 5.36
N GLU A 29 -27.16 -45.20 4.38
CA GLU A 29 -26.62 -46.56 4.16
C GLU A 29 -26.79 -46.93 2.63
N PRO A 30 -26.68 -48.19 2.10
CA PRO A 30 -25.44 -48.78 1.58
C PRO A 30 -25.52 -49.42 0.16
N GLY A 31 -24.41 -50.03 -0.35
CA GLY A 31 -24.50 -51.07 -1.39
C GLY A 31 -23.23 -51.42 -2.22
N ALA A 32 -22.52 -52.51 -1.85
CA ALA A 32 -21.65 -53.42 -2.67
C ALA A 32 -20.50 -52.84 -3.55
N THR A 33 -19.32 -53.45 -3.75
CA THR A 33 -18.62 -54.67 -3.24
C THR A 33 -17.09 -54.53 -3.54
N ALA A 34 -16.23 -55.20 -2.76
CA ALA A 34 -14.74 -55.21 -2.89
C ALA A 34 -14.22 -56.48 -3.65
N PRO A 35 -12.93 -56.94 -3.62
CA PRO A 35 -11.65 -56.38 -3.12
C PRO A 35 -10.45 -56.51 -4.13
N HIS A 36 -9.28 -55.87 -3.91
CA HIS A 36 -8.01 -56.43 -3.37
C HIS A 36 -6.86 -55.48 -3.81
N ALA A 37 -5.66 -55.38 -3.22
CA ALA A 37 -5.10 -55.80 -1.92
C ALA A 37 -3.85 -54.93 -1.63
N ALA A 38 -3.51 -54.69 -0.36
CA ALA A 38 -2.33 -53.90 0.02
C ALA A 38 -1.13 -54.78 0.40
N ARG A 39 0.11 -54.27 0.22
CA ARG A 39 1.29 -54.72 0.97
C ARG A 39 2.36 -53.62 1.07
N ALA A 40 3.17 -53.67 2.12
CA ALA A 40 4.03 -52.57 2.55
C ALA A 40 5.50 -52.98 2.78
N ALA A 41 6.36 -51.94 2.80
CA ALA A 41 7.59 -51.78 3.58
C ALA A 41 8.92 -52.49 3.20
N ARG A 42 9.88 -51.66 2.73
CA ARG A 42 11.33 -51.56 3.12
C ARG A 42 12.28 -52.77 2.88
N PRO A 43 13.62 -52.60 3.03
CA PRO A 43 14.52 -51.60 2.42
C PRO A 43 15.71 -52.30 1.70
N VAL A 44 16.58 -51.57 0.96
CA VAL A 44 17.83 -52.14 0.39
C VAL A 44 19.05 -51.26 0.68
N THR A 45 20.19 -51.92 0.89
CA THR A 45 21.41 -51.40 1.51
C THR A 45 22.49 -51.02 0.49
N ARG A 46 23.40 -50.14 0.95
CA ARG A 46 24.65 -49.66 0.35
C ARG A 46 25.59 -50.77 -0.16
N ALA A 47 26.31 -50.52 -1.26
CA ALA A 47 27.57 -51.19 -1.60
C ALA A 47 28.61 -50.18 -2.16
N ARG A 48 29.89 -50.40 -1.86
CA ARG A 48 31.08 -49.65 -2.33
C ARG A 48 31.99 -50.59 -3.13
N LEU A 49 32.76 -50.05 -4.08
CA LEU A 49 34.07 -50.48 -4.63
C LEU A 49 34.43 -49.48 -5.75
N GLY A 50 35.66 -49.07 -6.08
CA GLY A 50 36.99 -49.25 -5.47
C GLY A 50 38.03 -48.39 -6.24
N PHE A 51 39.05 -47.85 -5.55
CA PHE A 51 40.20 -47.08 -6.10
C PHE A 51 41.29 -48.07 -6.63
N VAL A 52 42.35 -47.79 -7.42
CA VAL A 52 43.63 -47.03 -7.19
C VAL A 52 44.43 -46.95 -8.57
N PRO A 53 45.75 -46.58 -8.76
CA PRO A 53 46.13 -45.51 -9.71
C PRO A 53 47.40 -45.78 -10.60
N ARG A 54 48.16 -44.71 -10.95
CA ARG A 54 49.57 -44.56 -11.47
C ARG A 54 49.65 -44.02 -12.93
N ARG A 55 50.65 -43.25 -13.37
CA ARG A 55 51.85 -42.62 -12.75
C ARG A 55 52.36 -41.46 -13.66
N ASP A 56 53.06 -40.48 -13.08
CA ASP A 56 53.94 -39.49 -13.76
C ASP A 56 55.37 -40.09 -13.92
N PRO A 57 56.27 -39.64 -14.85
CA PRO A 57 57.21 -38.54 -14.51
C PRO A 57 57.90 -37.70 -15.65
N THR A 58 58.18 -36.41 -15.36
CA THR A 58 59.42 -35.58 -15.64
C THR A 58 60.04 -35.36 -17.06
N ASP A 59 60.03 -34.07 -17.53
CA ASP A 59 61.15 -33.10 -17.82
C ASP A 59 62.42 -33.49 -18.66
N PRO A 60 63.37 -32.61 -19.16
CA PRO A 60 63.39 -31.16 -19.52
C PRO A 60 64.08 -30.76 -20.89
N ARG A 61 64.07 -29.43 -21.21
CA ARG A 61 65.14 -28.55 -21.83
C ARG A 61 65.43 -28.45 -23.37
N GLY A 62 65.50 -27.17 -23.85
CA GLY A 62 66.39 -26.62 -24.92
C GLY A 62 65.83 -26.53 -26.35
N THR A 63 66.17 -25.59 -27.27
CA THR A 63 66.97 -24.32 -27.27
C THR A 63 66.64 -23.47 -28.54
N HIS A 64 66.90 -22.15 -28.53
CA HIS A 64 66.80 -21.19 -29.69
C HIS A 64 68.02 -21.30 -30.68
N PRO A 65 68.33 -20.38 -31.66
CA PRO A 65 67.67 -19.17 -32.23
C PRO A 65 67.80 -18.99 -33.78
N MET A 66 67.62 -17.75 -34.28
CA MET A 66 68.07 -17.09 -35.57
C MET A 66 66.92 -16.64 -36.52
N ALA A 67 67.03 -15.57 -37.35
CA ALA A 67 67.34 -14.15 -37.16
C ALA A 67 67.49 -13.41 -38.53
N ARG A 68 66.65 -12.38 -38.81
CA ARG A 68 66.79 -11.32 -39.88
C ARG A 68 66.82 -11.81 -41.36
N MET A 69 66.52 -11.03 -42.41
CA MET A 69 66.50 -9.56 -42.62
C MET A 69 65.52 -9.15 -43.76
N ALA A 70 65.22 -7.84 -43.94
CA ALA A 70 64.29 -7.30 -44.96
C ALA A 70 64.98 -6.98 -46.32
N PRO A 71 64.25 -6.54 -47.38
CA PRO A 71 63.69 -5.17 -47.51
C PRO A 71 62.16 -5.19 -47.85
N THR A 72 61.43 -4.14 -48.27
CA THR A 72 61.71 -2.74 -48.70
C THR A 72 60.51 -1.81 -48.32
N ALA A 73 60.43 -0.57 -48.83
CA ALA A 73 59.28 0.37 -48.72
C ALA A 73 59.06 1.11 -50.07
N PRO A 74 57.93 1.83 -50.32
CA PRO A 74 57.70 3.14 -49.67
C PRO A 74 56.25 3.54 -49.30
N LEU A 75 56.15 4.30 -48.19
CA LEU A 75 55.31 5.48 -47.94
C LEU A 75 53.80 5.49 -48.31
N THR A 76 52.94 5.46 -47.27
CA THR A 76 52.04 6.57 -46.91
C THR A 76 51.53 6.40 -45.46
N PRO A 77 51.25 7.47 -44.68
CA PRO A 77 51.06 7.36 -43.23
C PRO A 77 49.59 7.24 -42.79
N ALA A 78 49.37 6.52 -41.69
CA ALA A 78 48.10 6.51 -40.95
C ALA A 78 48.03 7.68 -39.94
N PRO A 79 46.85 8.27 -39.67
CA PRO A 79 46.67 9.24 -38.60
C PRO A 79 46.26 8.56 -37.27
N GLN A 80 47.03 8.83 -36.21
CA GLN A 80 46.60 8.70 -34.81
C GLN A 80 45.66 9.87 -34.44
N PRO A 81 44.78 9.73 -33.42
CA PRO A 81 43.81 10.75 -33.07
C PRO A 81 44.38 11.81 -32.13
N HIS A 82 44.37 13.08 -32.54
CA HIS A 82 44.58 14.21 -31.64
C HIS A 82 43.53 15.32 -31.83
N SER A 83 42.91 15.68 -30.70
CA SER A 83 42.58 17.06 -30.30
C SER A 83 41.96 17.99 -31.34
N ALA A 84 40.62 17.98 -31.43
CA ALA A 84 39.82 19.04 -32.03
C ALA A 84 38.86 19.68 -31.01
N ALA A 85 39.41 20.23 -29.92
CA ALA A 85 38.75 21.36 -29.27
C ALA A 85 38.74 22.56 -30.26
N LEU A 86 37.80 23.50 -30.06
CA LEU A 86 37.60 24.71 -30.88
C LEU A 86 36.81 24.54 -32.21
N ARG A 87 35.50 24.23 -32.13
CA ARG A 87 34.42 24.91 -32.90
C ARG A 87 32.99 24.51 -32.47
N ALA A 88 32.69 24.71 -31.20
CA ALA A 88 31.31 24.70 -30.68
C ALA A 88 31.09 25.82 -29.65
N ARG A 89 31.48 27.05 -29.99
CA ARG A 89 31.23 28.26 -29.18
C ARG A 89 30.14 29.10 -29.83
N ARG A 90 28.88 28.93 -29.41
CA ARG A 90 27.77 29.94 -29.36
C ARG A 90 26.41 29.23 -29.14
N ALA A 91 26.01 29.05 -27.87
CA ALA A 91 24.61 28.98 -27.37
C ALA A 91 24.57 28.42 -25.93
N ALA A 92 25.20 29.09 -24.95
CA ALA A 92 25.17 28.66 -23.54
C ALA A 92 25.47 29.82 -22.55
N ARG A 93 24.56 30.79 -22.47
CA ARG A 93 24.34 31.81 -21.41
C ARG A 93 22.88 32.25 -21.63
N THR A 94 21.92 32.22 -20.72
CA THR A 94 21.86 32.25 -19.24
C THR A 94 20.72 31.30 -18.79
N LEU A 95 20.62 30.79 -17.57
CA LEU A 95 20.24 31.50 -16.34
C LEU A 95 20.66 30.69 -15.10
N ALA A 96 21.24 31.37 -14.12
CA ALA A 96 21.40 30.85 -12.76
C ALA A 96 21.17 32.00 -11.78
N ALA A 97 20.43 31.71 -10.71
CA ALA A 97 20.27 32.45 -9.46
C ALA A 97 19.95 33.97 -9.51
N VAL A 98 18.80 34.34 -8.95
CA VAL A 98 18.75 35.35 -7.87
C VAL A 98 17.76 34.88 -6.81
N ALA A 99 18.23 34.79 -5.56
CA ALA A 99 17.38 34.87 -4.38
C ALA A 99 17.99 35.95 -3.47
N THR A 100 17.22 36.96 -3.06
CA THR A 100 17.23 37.60 -1.73
C THR A 100 16.29 38.81 -1.67
N ALA A 101 15.85 39.10 -0.45
CA ALA A 101 14.78 40.00 -0.04
C ALA A 101 14.94 41.50 -0.37
N ALA A 102 13.80 42.22 -0.37
CA ALA A 102 13.72 43.63 0.02
C ALA A 102 12.38 43.92 0.73
N VAL A 103 12.43 44.78 1.75
CA VAL A 103 11.32 45.16 2.64
C VAL A 103 10.93 46.62 2.39
N LEU A 104 9.63 46.93 2.46
CA LEU A 104 9.00 48.26 2.61
C LEU A 104 9.56 49.48 1.83
N ALA A 105 8.79 49.96 0.84
CA ALA A 105 8.58 51.39 0.59
C ALA A 105 7.28 51.60 -0.20
N GLY A 106 6.59 52.73 0.02
CA GLY A 106 5.35 53.07 -0.69
C GLY A 106 5.51 54.22 -1.70
N ALA A 107 4.37 54.59 -2.31
CA ALA A 107 4.11 55.77 -3.14
C ALA A 107 4.47 55.75 -4.65
N ALA A 108 3.39 55.72 -5.45
CA ALA A 108 3.10 56.56 -6.62
C ALA A 108 3.82 56.41 -7.99
N ALA A 109 3.03 55.91 -8.95
CA ALA A 109 2.95 56.33 -10.37
C ALA A 109 4.06 55.88 -11.38
N PRO A 110 3.82 55.96 -12.71
CA PRO A 110 2.79 55.18 -13.40
C PRO A 110 3.29 54.43 -14.66
N ALA A 111 2.50 53.42 -15.07
CA ALA A 111 2.37 52.78 -16.39
C ALA A 111 3.52 52.87 -17.44
N ALA A 112 4.10 51.71 -17.78
CA ALA A 112 4.06 51.13 -19.13
C ALA A 112 4.90 49.82 -19.23
N TYR A 113 4.23 48.66 -19.21
CA TYR A 113 4.81 47.42 -19.73
C TYR A 113 3.90 46.86 -20.81
N ALA A 114 4.50 46.50 -21.95
CA ALA A 114 3.78 45.96 -23.09
C ALA A 114 3.23 44.56 -22.80
N ASP A 115 2.08 44.25 -23.39
CA ASP A 115 1.42 42.95 -23.26
C ASP A 115 2.31 41.81 -23.78
N GLY A 116 2.82 40.99 -22.83
CA GLY A 116 3.25 39.64 -23.17
C GLY A 116 2.04 38.78 -23.55
N PRO A 117 2.22 37.70 -24.33
CA PRO A 117 1.12 36.80 -24.64
C PRO A 117 0.49 36.28 -23.34
N ALA A 118 -0.82 36.49 -23.20
CA ALA A 118 -1.56 36.06 -22.02
C ALA A 118 -1.31 34.58 -21.75
N ALA A 119 -1.06 34.23 -20.48
CA ALA A 119 -1.01 32.83 -20.06
C ALA A 119 -2.29 32.12 -20.55
N PRO A 120 -2.20 30.89 -21.10
CA PRO A 120 -3.36 30.19 -21.60
C PRO A 120 -4.42 30.11 -20.48
N PRO A 121 -5.70 30.37 -20.79
CA PRO A 121 -6.73 30.45 -19.77
C PRO A 121 -6.77 29.14 -18.99
N GLN A 122 -6.49 29.22 -17.69
CA GLN A 122 -6.62 28.08 -16.78
C GLN A 122 -8.01 27.47 -16.98
N PRO A 123 -8.14 26.14 -17.15
CA PRO A 123 -9.44 25.50 -17.27
C PRO A 123 -10.30 25.92 -16.08
N LYS A 124 -11.53 26.41 -16.35
CA LYS A 124 -12.47 26.72 -15.27
C LYS A 124 -12.63 25.45 -14.44
N GLN A 125 -12.22 25.49 -13.17
CA GLN A 125 -12.26 24.33 -12.27
C GLN A 125 -13.67 23.73 -12.32
N GLN A 126 -13.78 22.53 -12.91
CA GLN A 126 -15.04 21.81 -12.94
C GLN A 126 -15.40 21.45 -11.50
N LYS A 127 -16.68 21.61 -11.15
CA LYS A 127 -17.18 21.18 -9.85
C LYS A 127 -16.91 19.69 -9.69
N LEU A 128 -16.08 19.33 -8.71
CA LEU A 128 -15.65 17.95 -8.50
C LEU A 128 -16.85 17.02 -8.22
N PRO A 129 -16.75 15.73 -8.58
CA PRO A 129 -17.80 14.75 -8.30
C PRO A 129 -18.11 14.65 -6.80
N LYS A 130 -19.40 14.56 -6.43
CA LYS A 130 -19.84 14.55 -5.02
C LYS A 130 -19.26 13.41 -4.16
N GLY A 131 -18.85 12.30 -4.78
CA GLY A 131 -18.30 11.14 -4.09
C GLY A 131 -16.80 11.23 -3.79
N LEU A 132 -16.08 12.17 -4.42
CA LEU A 132 -14.64 12.28 -4.36
C LEU A 132 -14.18 13.08 -3.14
N TYR A 133 -13.23 12.54 -2.39
CA TYR A 133 -12.56 13.23 -1.29
C TYR A 133 -11.57 14.28 -1.84
N GLY A 134 -11.49 15.44 -1.18
CA GLY A 134 -10.58 16.54 -1.48
C GLY A 134 -11.08 17.52 -2.56
N THR A 135 -10.60 18.77 -2.49
CA THR A 135 -11.02 19.88 -3.37
C THR A 135 -10.01 20.23 -4.47
N THR A 136 -8.85 19.59 -4.49
CA THR A 136 -7.79 19.77 -5.50
C THR A 136 -8.10 18.99 -6.78
N ASP A 137 -7.50 19.40 -7.89
CA ASP A 137 -7.61 18.72 -9.19
C ASP A 137 -7.19 17.24 -9.07
N PRO A 138 -8.08 16.28 -9.37
CA PRO A 138 -7.81 14.85 -9.24
C PRO A 138 -7.05 14.24 -10.43
N GLN A 139 -6.69 15.00 -11.46
CA GLN A 139 -6.12 14.48 -12.71
C GLN A 139 -4.98 13.44 -12.51
N TYR A 140 -4.20 13.57 -11.43
CA TYR A 140 -3.05 12.71 -11.14
C TYR A 140 -3.22 11.81 -9.90
N ASP A 141 -4.15 12.11 -8.99
CA ASP A 141 -4.25 11.46 -7.67
C ASP A 141 -5.66 10.95 -7.30
N GLY A 142 -6.67 11.13 -8.16
CA GLY A 142 -8.08 10.90 -7.85
C GLY A 142 -8.39 9.51 -7.28
N VAL A 143 -7.95 8.45 -7.96
CA VAL A 143 -8.13 7.07 -7.49
C VAL A 143 -7.29 6.78 -6.24
N TRP A 144 -6.06 7.27 -6.18
CA TRP A 144 -5.13 7.07 -5.06
C TRP A 144 -5.70 7.68 -3.77
N ARG A 145 -5.96 8.99 -3.78
CA ARG A 145 -6.45 9.73 -2.61
C ARG A 145 -7.80 9.19 -2.11
N GLN A 146 -8.66 8.75 -3.03
CA GLN A 146 -9.93 8.12 -2.70
C GLN A 146 -9.69 6.76 -2.04
N SER A 147 -8.88 5.90 -2.65
CA SER A 147 -8.59 4.57 -2.12
C SER A 147 -7.99 4.63 -0.72
N LEU A 148 -6.99 5.51 -0.52
CA LEU A 148 -6.36 5.73 0.77
C LEU A 148 -7.36 6.30 1.80
N ALA A 149 -8.20 7.28 1.43
CA ALA A 149 -9.22 7.84 2.32
C ALA A 149 -10.23 6.78 2.79
N LEU A 150 -10.76 5.98 1.86
CA LEU A 150 -11.73 4.92 2.14
C LEU A 150 -11.11 3.79 2.99
N LEU A 151 -9.86 3.42 2.71
CA LEU A 151 -9.11 2.43 3.48
C LEU A 151 -8.81 2.94 4.89
N ALA A 152 -8.38 4.20 5.06
CA ALA A 152 -8.16 4.81 6.36
C ALA A 152 -9.42 4.86 7.22
N GLN A 153 -10.57 5.23 6.63
CA GLN A 153 -11.87 5.16 7.30
C GLN A 153 -12.18 3.74 7.79
N HIS A 154 -12.06 2.73 6.91
CA HIS A 154 -12.27 1.33 7.27
C HIS A 154 -11.38 0.89 8.44
N THR A 155 -10.07 1.18 8.36
CA THR A 155 -9.06 0.84 9.39
C THR A 155 -9.40 1.39 10.77
N VAL A 156 -10.06 2.54 10.87
CA VAL A 156 -10.47 3.16 12.15
C VAL A 156 -11.93 2.90 12.53
N GLY A 157 -12.61 1.97 11.85
CA GLY A 157 -13.99 1.58 12.12
C GLY A 157 -15.04 2.59 11.67
N VAL A 158 -14.71 3.51 10.75
CA VAL A 158 -15.65 4.40 10.08
C VAL A 158 -16.12 3.73 8.79
N ARG A 159 -17.43 3.68 8.59
CA ARG A 159 -18.04 3.14 7.36
C ARG A 159 -18.13 4.27 6.32
N PRO A 160 -17.44 4.18 5.17
CA PRO A 160 -17.48 5.24 4.18
C PRO A 160 -18.88 5.51 3.61
N ALA A 161 -19.04 6.69 3.01
CA ALA A 161 -20.23 7.03 2.24
C ALA A 161 -20.36 6.09 1.03
N ALA A 162 -21.54 5.49 0.79
CA ALA A 162 -21.76 4.60 -0.35
C ALA A 162 -21.38 5.29 -1.69
N THR A 163 -21.78 6.55 -1.87
CA THR A 163 -21.43 7.35 -3.05
C THR A 163 -19.93 7.57 -3.28
N ALA A 164 -19.11 7.42 -2.23
CA ALA A 164 -17.65 7.50 -2.35
C ALA A 164 -17.03 6.17 -2.80
N VAL A 165 -17.58 5.06 -2.32
CA VAL A 165 -17.20 3.71 -2.75
C VAL A 165 -17.67 3.45 -4.20
N ASP A 166 -18.92 3.83 -4.51
CA ASP A 166 -19.49 3.78 -5.87
C ASP A 166 -18.67 4.64 -6.85
N TRP A 167 -18.21 5.82 -6.42
CA TRP A 167 -17.32 6.66 -7.23
C TRP A 167 -16.01 5.94 -7.53
N LEU A 168 -15.38 5.31 -6.53
CA LEU A 168 -14.13 4.55 -6.73
C LEU A 168 -14.36 3.38 -7.69
N ALA A 169 -15.33 2.51 -7.40
CA ALA A 169 -15.65 1.35 -8.23
C ALA A 169 -15.97 1.76 -9.68
N GLY A 170 -16.69 2.89 -9.87
CA GLY A 170 -17.00 3.45 -11.18
C GLY A 170 -15.78 3.93 -11.99
N GLN A 171 -14.63 4.21 -11.36
CA GLN A 171 -13.40 4.57 -12.08
C GLN A 171 -12.80 3.37 -12.86
N GLN A 172 -13.18 2.13 -12.55
CA GLN A 172 -12.60 0.94 -13.19
C GLN A 172 -12.86 0.91 -14.71
N CYS A 173 -11.82 0.59 -15.47
CA CYS A 173 -11.90 0.33 -16.90
C CYS A 173 -12.39 -1.10 -17.19
N ALA A 174 -12.92 -1.35 -18.40
CA ALA A 174 -13.44 -2.67 -18.77
C ALA A 174 -12.38 -3.78 -18.78
N ASP A 175 -11.10 -3.41 -18.93
CA ASP A 175 -9.94 -4.32 -18.82
C ASP A 175 -9.55 -4.64 -17.36
N GLY A 176 -10.19 -4.01 -16.37
CA GLY A 176 -9.96 -4.19 -14.94
C GLY A 176 -9.00 -3.17 -14.32
N GLY A 177 -8.21 -2.45 -15.12
CA GLY A 177 -7.29 -1.44 -14.63
C GLY A 177 -7.99 -0.14 -14.24
N PHE A 178 -7.29 0.71 -13.48
CA PHE A 178 -7.72 2.04 -13.10
C PHE A 178 -6.77 3.09 -13.70
N ALA A 179 -7.33 4.18 -14.21
CA ALA A 179 -6.57 5.40 -14.47
C ALA A 179 -6.44 6.23 -13.19
N ALA A 180 -5.56 7.23 -13.18
CA ALA A 180 -5.47 8.20 -12.07
C ALA A 180 -6.80 8.91 -11.81
N TYR A 181 -7.51 9.29 -12.87
CA TYR A 181 -8.85 9.87 -12.82
C TYR A 181 -9.56 9.79 -14.17
N ARG A 182 -10.87 9.54 -14.15
CA ARG A 182 -11.80 9.62 -15.28
C ARG A 182 -12.92 10.59 -14.93
N ALA A 183 -12.95 11.75 -15.61
CA ALA A 183 -13.98 12.77 -15.43
C ALA A 183 -15.37 12.33 -15.90
N ASP A 184 -15.43 11.41 -16.87
CA ASP A 184 -16.67 10.84 -17.41
C ASP A 184 -16.56 9.31 -17.48
N PRO A 185 -16.85 8.59 -16.37
CA PRO A 185 -16.75 7.13 -16.35
C PRO A 185 -17.79 6.41 -17.21
N GLY A 186 -18.81 7.11 -17.72
CA GLY A 186 -19.77 6.58 -18.68
C GLY A 186 -19.16 6.36 -20.07
N LYS A 187 -18.06 7.06 -20.39
CA LYS A 187 -17.22 6.76 -21.55
C LYS A 187 -16.27 5.62 -21.23
N GLY A 188 -16.29 4.57 -22.04
CA GLY A 188 -15.36 3.46 -21.94
C GLY A 188 -13.90 3.90 -22.10
N CYS A 189 -12.98 3.22 -21.43
CA CYS A 189 -11.56 3.50 -21.53
C CYS A 189 -11.00 3.08 -22.90
N ASP A 190 -10.13 3.92 -23.45
CA ASP A 190 -9.48 3.74 -24.74
C ASP A 190 -7.95 3.65 -24.61
N ALA A 191 -7.22 3.83 -25.71
CA ALA A 191 -5.76 3.86 -25.72
C ALA A 191 -5.17 5.12 -25.04
N HIS A 192 -5.95 6.20 -24.88
CA HIS A 192 -5.51 7.46 -24.27
C HIS A 192 -5.81 7.53 -22.77
N THR A 193 -6.76 6.73 -22.31
CA THR A 193 -7.14 6.60 -20.89
C THR A 193 -6.07 5.78 -20.16
N MET A 194 -4.93 6.38 -19.83
CA MET A 194 -3.78 5.65 -19.25
C MET A 194 -4.15 4.89 -17.96
N ARG A 195 -3.95 3.57 -17.96
CA ARG A 195 -4.11 2.73 -16.76
C ARG A 195 -2.80 2.67 -16.00
N ASP A 196 -2.89 2.72 -14.68
CA ASP A 196 -1.77 2.82 -13.77
C ASP A 196 -1.84 1.72 -12.68
N THR A 197 -0.71 1.09 -12.39
CA THR A 197 -0.59 -0.05 -11.49
C THR A 197 -0.73 0.35 -10.03
N ASN A 198 -0.24 1.53 -9.64
CA ASN A 198 -0.36 2.08 -8.30
C ASN A 198 -1.80 2.47 -7.98
N GLN A 199 -2.47 3.13 -8.93
CA GLN A 199 -3.89 3.46 -8.85
C GLN A 199 -4.74 2.18 -8.74
N THR A 200 -4.45 1.18 -9.58
CA THR A 200 -5.16 -0.11 -9.56
C THR A 200 -4.94 -0.88 -8.26
N ALA A 201 -3.70 -0.94 -7.78
CA ALA A 201 -3.34 -1.63 -6.55
C ALA A 201 -3.91 -0.96 -5.29
N ALA A 202 -3.97 0.38 -5.25
CA ALA A 202 -4.66 1.10 -4.19
C ALA A 202 -6.17 0.84 -4.18
N ALA A 203 -6.81 0.87 -5.36
CA ALA A 203 -8.21 0.53 -5.51
C ALA A 203 -8.51 -0.92 -5.05
N ILE A 204 -7.63 -1.88 -5.37
CA ILE A 204 -7.73 -3.26 -4.87
C ILE A 204 -7.71 -3.30 -3.34
N GLN A 205 -6.71 -2.68 -2.69
CA GLN A 205 -6.59 -2.75 -1.23
C GLN A 205 -7.82 -2.13 -0.52
N ALA A 206 -8.33 -1.00 -1.03
CA ALA A 206 -9.52 -0.35 -0.50
C ALA A 206 -10.79 -1.19 -0.73
N LEU A 207 -11.06 -1.63 -1.96
CA LEU A 207 -12.29 -2.36 -2.31
C LEU A 207 -12.31 -3.78 -1.71
N ALA A 208 -11.15 -4.42 -1.52
CA ALA A 208 -11.04 -5.70 -0.83
C ALA A 208 -11.36 -5.56 0.68
N ALA A 209 -10.84 -4.52 1.34
CA ALA A 209 -11.12 -4.25 2.75
C ALA A 209 -12.60 -3.90 3.02
N LEU A 210 -13.22 -3.12 2.13
CA LEU A 210 -14.64 -2.74 2.24
C LEU A 210 -15.62 -3.90 1.97
N GLY A 211 -15.20 -4.90 1.18
CA GLY A 211 -16.07 -6.00 0.74
C GLY A 211 -17.09 -5.56 -0.33
N GLY A 212 -17.94 -6.50 -0.77
CA GLY A 212 -19.00 -6.23 -1.75
C GLY A 212 -18.54 -6.04 -3.22
N HIS A 213 -17.25 -5.86 -3.48
CA HIS A 213 -16.70 -5.54 -4.81
C HIS A 213 -15.79 -6.63 -5.41
N GLY A 214 -16.07 -7.91 -5.10
CA GLY A 214 -15.23 -9.06 -5.48
C GLY A 214 -14.89 -9.14 -6.97
N ASP A 215 -15.88 -8.96 -7.86
CA ASP A 215 -15.67 -8.97 -9.31
C ASP A 215 -14.72 -7.86 -9.79
N ALA A 216 -14.84 -6.65 -9.22
CA ALA A 216 -13.99 -5.52 -9.56
C ALA A 216 -12.55 -5.79 -9.11
N VAL A 217 -12.37 -6.27 -7.87
CA VAL A 217 -11.07 -6.68 -7.32
C VAL A 217 -10.43 -7.79 -8.16
N GLN A 218 -11.19 -8.82 -8.55
CA GLN A 218 -10.67 -9.94 -9.36
C GLN A 218 -10.25 -9.49 -10.76
N LYS A 219 -11.00 -8.58 -11.40
CA LYS A 219 -10.63 -7.98 -12.69
C LYS A 219 -9.35 -7.15 -12.57
N ALA A 220 -9.23 -6.34 -11.52
CA ALA A 220 -8.04 -5.53 -11.26
C ALA A 220 -6.79 -6.37 -10.99
N VAL A 221 -6.90 -7.44 -10.19
CA VAL A 221 -5.80 -8.41 -9.97
C VAL A 221 -5.44 -9.14 -11.28
N THR A 222 -6.43 -9.51 -12.10
CA THR A 222 -6.19 -10.09 -13.44
C THR A 222 -5.46 -9.11 -14.36
N TRP A 223 -5.84 -7.83 -14.34
CA TRP A 223 -5.18 -6.78 -15.10
C TRP A 223 -3.72 -6.60 -14.68
N LEU A 224 -3.44 -6.48 -13.36
CA LEU A 224 -2.06 -6.39 -12.84
C LEU A 224 -1.19 -7.57 -13.31
N LYS A 225 -1.71 -8.81 -13.26
CA LYS A 225 -1.03 -10.00 -13.78
C LYS A 225 -0.72 -9.93 -15.29
N SER A 226 -1.57 -9.25 -16.06
CA SER A 226 -1.40 -9.10 -17.51
C SER A 226 -0.31 -8.08 -17.91
N VAL A 227 0.01 -7.13 -17.03
CA VAL A 227 1.00 -6.05 -17.25
C VAL A 227 2.28 -6.21 -16.41
N GLN A 228 2.51 -7.40 -15.83
CA GLN A 228 3.74 -7.73 -15.11
C GLN A 228 4.93 -7.83 -16.09
N HIS A 229 6.04 -7.19 -15.76
CA HIS A 229 7.26 -7.21 -16.55
C HIS A 229 8.04 -8.53 -16.41
N ALA A 230 8.94 -8.80 -17.35
CA ALA A 230 9.68 -10.07 -17.43
C ALA A 230 10.63 -10.32 -16.23
N ASP A 231 11.00 -9.28 -15.49
CA ASP A 231 11.78 -9.38 -14.25
C ASP A 231 10.93 -9.78 -13.04
N GLY A 232 9.60 -9.82 -13.17
CA GLY A 232 8.63 -10.10 -12.11
C GLY A 232 7.99 -8.85 -11.49
N GLY A 233 8.44 -7.64 -11.87
CA GLY A 233 8.01 -6.38 -11.27
C GLY A 233 6.94 -5.63 -12.07
N TRP A 234 6.68 -4.40 -11.64
CA TRP A 234 5.76 -3.45 -12.28
C TRP A 234 6.36 -2.06 -12.35
N SER A 235 5.97 -1.32 -13.37
CA SER A 235 6.10 0.13 -13.46
C SER A 235 4.74 0.79 -13.19
N SER A 236 4.72 2.06 -12.76
CA SER A 236 3.46 2.80 -12.55
C SER A 236 2.56 2.77 -13.80
N MET A 237 3.12 3.08 -14.98
CA MET A 237 2.37 3.26 -16.24
C MET A 237 2.90 2.33 -17.35
N PRO A 238 2.58 1.02 -17.33
CA PRO A 238 3.23 0.01 -18.18
C PRO A 238 2.99 0.16 -19.69
N ALA A 239 1.95 0.91 -20.10
CA ALA A 239 1.68 1.26 -21.50
C ALA A 239 2.12 2.69 -21.86
N GLY A 240 2.76 3.42 -20.93
CA GLY A 240 3.14 4.82 -21.08
C GLY A 240 4.65 5.02 -21.30
N PRO A 241 5.10 6.25 -21.61
CA PRO A 241 6.52 6.55 -21.76
C PRO A 241 7.29 6.29 -20.46
N GLY A 242 8.37 5.50 -20.52
CA GLY A 242 9.12 5.08 -19.33
C GLY A 242 8.48 3.91 -18.58
N GLY A 243 7.37 3.36 -19.09
CA GLY A 243 6.67 2.20 -18.55
C GLY A 243 7.40 0.87 -18.73
N GLU A 244 8.48 0.82 -19.49
CA GLU A 244 9.18 -0.40 -19.89
C GLU A 244 10.07 -1.01 -18.80
N ALA A 245 10.33 -0.28 -17.71
CA ALA A 245 11.20 -0.70 -16.62
C ALA A 245 10.45 -0.70 -15.28
N SER A 246 10.44 -1.85 -14.61
CA SER A 246 9.92 -2.00 -13.25
C SER A 246 10.59 -1.03 -12.27
N ASP A 247 9.84 -0.60 -11.26
CA ASP A 247 10.33 0.20 -10.14
C ASP A 247 9.95 -0.40 -8.78
N ALA A 248 10.71 -0.05 -7.73
CA ALA A 248 10.57 -0.63 -6.40
C ALA A 248 9.22 -0.29 -5.76
N ASN A 249 8.78 0.96 -5.88
CA ASN A 249 7.54 1.47 -5.30
C ASN A 249 6.32 0.75 -5.87
N SER A 250 6.21 0.71 -7.21
CA SER A 250 5.07 0.10 -7.89
C SER A 250 5.04 -1.41 -7.69
N THR A 251 6.21 -2.06 -7.67
CA THR A 251 6.31 -3.49 -7.35
C THR A 251 5.86 -3.77 -5.90
N ALA A 252 6.25 -2.94 -4.92
CA ALA A 252 5.84 -3.10 -3.54
C ALA A 252 4.34 -2.86 -3.31
N VAL A 253 3.77 -1.81 -3.91
CA VAL A 253 2.33 -1.50 -3.81
C VAL A 253 1.48 -2.59 -4.45
N VAL A 254 1.92 -3.18 -5.57
CA VAL A 254 1.28 -4.35 -6.17
C VAL A 254 1.39 -5.59 -5.28
N ILE A 255 2.53 -5.86 -4.64
CA ILE A 255 2.66 -6.95 -3.65
C ILE A 255 1.63 -6.80 -2.52
N GLY A 256 1.45 -5.58 -2.00
CA GLY A 256 0.43 -5.29 -0.99
C GLY A 256 -1.00 -5.54 -1.45
N ALA A 257 -1.33 -5.22 -2.72
CA ALA A 257 -2.63 -5.54 -3.32
C ALA A 257 -2.85 -7.05 -3.53
N LEU A 258 -1.79 -7.81 -3.82
CA LEU A 258 -1.86 -9.26 -3.90
C LEU A 258 -2.13 -9.88 -2.50
N ASP A 259 -1.39 -9.48 -1.46
CA ASP A 259 -1.60 -9.96 -0.08
C ASP A 259 -3.02 -9.62 0.43
N ALA A 260 -3.48 -8.39 0.21
CA ALA A 260 -4.82 -7.93 0.60
C ALA A 260 -5.99 -8.72 -0.04
N THR A 261 -5.72 -9.49 -1.09
CA THR A 261 -6.72 -10.37 -1.74
C THR A 261 -6.50 -11.86 -1.44
N GLY A 262 -5.57 -12.19 -0.54
CA GLY A 262 -5.14 -13.57 -0.28
C GLY A 262 -4.35 -14.20 -1.44
N THR A 263 -3.98 -13.41 -2.46
CA THR A 263 -3.14 -13.88 -3.56
C THR A 263 -1.68 -13.88 -3.11
N LYS A 264 -1.11 -15.07 -2.89
CA LYS A 264 0.31 -15.23 -2.53
C LYS A 264 1.21 -14.54 -3.57
N PRO A 265 1.96 -13.47 -3.25
CA PRO A 265 2.71 -12.73 -4.25
C PRO A 265 3.74 -13.59 -4.98
N GLU A 266 4.40 -14.53 -4.28
CA GLU A 266 5.35 -15.48 -4.88
C GLU A 266 4.75 -16.42 -5.95
N SER A 267 3.42 -16.57 -6.00
CA SER A 267 2.72 -17.36 -7.02
C SER A 267 2.42 -16.57 -8.30
N VAL A 268 2.60 -15.24 -8.29
CA VAL A 268 2.33 -14.35 -9.42
C VAL A 268 3.62 -14.16 -10.22
N THR A 269 3.94 -15.17 -11.03
CA THR A 269 5.19 -15.16 -11.81
C THR A 269 4.99 -14.63 -13.23
N ALA A 270 5.91 -13.78 -13.66
CA ALA A 270 6.04 -13.33 -15.04
C ALA A 270 6.39 -14.51 -16.00
N LYS A 271 6.28 -14.25 -17.31
CA LYS A 271 6.76 -15.17 -18.35
C LYS A 271 8.28 -15.36 -18.20
N GLY A 272 8.68 -16.52 -17.70
CA GLY A 272 10.07 -16.80 -17.29
C GLY A 272 10.21 -17.25 -15.83
N GLY A 273 9.12 -17.25 -15.05
CA GLY A 273 9.09 -17.79 -13.68
C GLY A 273 9.56 -16.82 -12.59
N LYS A 274 9.83 -15.56 -12.94
CA LYS A 274 10.23 -14.51 -12.00
C LYS A 274 9.04 -13.99 -11.20
N SER A 275 9.17 -13.97 -9.87
CA SER A 275 8.16 -13.50 -8.92
C SER A 275 8.32 -12.00 -8.61
N PRO A 276 7.34 -11.36 -7.94
CA PRO A 276 7.44 -9.96 -7.51
C PRO A 276 8.66 -9.69 -6.63
N TYR A 277 9.04 -10.68 -5.85
CA TYR A 277 10.17 -10.61 -4.94
C TYR A 277 11.52 -10.75 -5.66
N ASP A 278 11.58 -11.40 -6.83
CA ASP A 278 12.80 -11.42 -7.64
C ASP A 278 13.12 -10.03 -8.21
N ALA A 279 12.08 -9.29 -8.63
CA ALA A 279 12.23 -7.90 -9.04
C ALA A 279 12.52 -6.98 -7.84
N LEU A 280 11.68 -7.03 -6.80
CA LEU A 280 11.79 -6.10 -5.67
C LEU A 280 13.17 -6.14 -5.00
N LEU A 281 13.67 -7.34 -4.70
CA LEU A 281 14.99 -7.51 -4.06
C LEU A 281 16.15 -7.15 -5.01
N GLY A 282 15.91 -7.12 -6.33
CA GLY A 282 16.87 -6.65 -7.33
C GLY A 282 17.16 -5.15 -7.25
N PHE A 283 16.26 -4.35 -6.68
CA PHE A 283 16.47 -2.91 -6.48
C PHE A 283 17.25 -2.58 -5.19
N ARG A 284 17.63 -3.57 -4.38
CA ARG A 284 18.43 -3.36 -3.16
C ARG A 284 19.86 -2.96 -3.51
N LEU A 285 20.37 -1.93 -2.86
CA LEU A 285 21.79 -1.58 -2.88
C LEU A 285 22.56 -2.55 -1.97
N GLY A 286 23.24 -3.49 -2.63
CA GLY A 286 23.99 -4.58 -2.00
C GLY A 286 25.33 -4.15 -1.41
N CYS A 287 26.16 -5.14 -1.08
CA CYS A 287 27.46 -4.93 -0.43
C CYS A 287 28.51 -4.25 -1.33
N ASP A 288 28.27 -4.21 -2.63
CA ASP A 288 29.02 -3.47 -3.65
C ASP A 288 28.70 -1.96 -3.66
N ALA A 289 27.61 -1.52 -3.01
CA ALA A 289 27.33 -0.11 -2.79
C ALA A 289 28.25 0.51 -1.71
N LYS A 290 28.29 1.86 -1.67
CA LYS A 290 29.00 2.61 -0.62
C LYS A 290 28.38 2.27 0.73
N GLU A 291 29.19 2.29 1.79
CA GLU A 291 28.77 1.84 3.13
C GLU A 291 27.48 2.53 3.63
N ALA A 292 27.37 3.85 3.48
CA ALA A 292 26.20 4.64 3.85
C ALA A 292 24.96 4.43 2.95
N GLU A 293 25.06 3.63 1.90
CA GLU A 293 24.00 3.36 0.92
C GLU A 293 23.53 1.89 0.97
N ARG A 294 24.23 1.02 1.71
CA ARG A 294 23.93 -0.41 1.81
C ARG A 294 22.59 -0.65 2.50
N GLY A 295 21.78 -1.54 1.93
CA GLY A 295 20.46 -1.90 2.46
C GLY A 295 19.33 -1.01 1.94
N ALA A 296 19.61 0.22 1.53
CA ALA A 296 18.65 1.07 0.82
C ALA A 296 18.18 0.41 -0.49
N PHE A 297 17.06 0.88 -1.01
CA PHE A 297 16.58 0.51 -2.34
C PHE A 297 16.67 1.72 -3.28
N THR A 298 17.00 1.44 -4.55
CA THR A 298 16.85 2.43 -5.63
C THR A 298 15.42 2.39 -6.18
N PHE A 299 14.95 3.50 -6.72
CA PHE A 299 13.68 3.56 -7.44
C PHE A 299 13.69 2.60 -8.65
N GLN A 300 14.73 2.69 -9.47
CA GLN A 300 14.95 1.86 -10.67
C GLN A 300 16.44 1.48 -10.80
N LEU A 301 16.74 0.43 -11.59
CA LEU A 301 18.11 -0.03 -11.85
C LEU A 301 18.92 0.93 -12.74
N LYS A 302 18.27 1.86 -13.45
CA LYS A 302 18.94 2.87 -14.27
C LYS A 302 19.35 4.04 -13.37
N ASN A 303 20.67 4.31 -13.31
CA ASN A 303 21.27 5.30 -12.42
C ASN A 303 20.94 5.02 -10.93
N PRO A 304 21.33 3.85 -10.39
CA PRO A 304 20.92 3.43 -9.07
C PRO A 304 21.47 4.37 -7.99
N ALA A 305 20.60 4.80 -7.08
CA ALA A 305 20.91 5.67 -5.95
C ALA A 305 19.96 5.36 -4.78
N PRO A 306 20.38 5.55 -3.52
CA PRO A 306 19.50 5.32 -2.38
C PRO A 306 18.30 6.27 -2.43
N ASN A 307 17.10 5.75 -2.27
CA ASN A 307 15.86 6.52 -2.30
C ASN A 307 14.99 6.10 -1.11
N ALA A 308 14.58 7.06 -0.27
CA ALA A 308 13.91 6.76 0.98
C ALA A 308 12.46 6.29 0.81
N ASP A 309 11.71 6.86 -0.15
CA ASP A 309 10.38 6.40 -0.56
C ASP A 309 10.44 4.95 -1.07
N ALA A 310 11.33 4.70 -2.05
CA ALA A 310 11.58 3.35 -2.58
C ALA A 310 11.99 2.35 -1.49
N THR A 311 12.76 2.78 -0.49
CA THR A 311 13.17 1.93 0.64
C THR A 311 11.99 1.66 1.59
N ALA A 312 11.18 2.66 1.97
CA ALA A 312 10.02 2.45 2.83
C ALA A 312 8.96 1.54 2.17
N ALA A 313 8.68 1.78 0.89
CA ALA A 313 7.84 0.92 0.07
C ALA A 313 8.41 -0.51 -0.01
N ALA A 314 9.70 -0.67 -0.35
CA ALA A 314 10.31 -1.99 -0.50
C ALA A 314 10.45 -2.78 0.80
N VAL A 315 10.66 -2.13 1.95
CA VAL A 315 10.63 -2.80 3.28
C VAL A 315 9.24 -3.39 3.53
N THR A 316 8.19 -2.60 3.32
CA THR A 316 6.79 -3.03 3.46
C THR A 316 6.44 -4.15 2.48
N GLY A 317 6.82 -3.99 1.21
CA GLY A 317 6.60 -4.95 0.14
C GLY A 317 7.36 -6.26 0.34
N ALA A 318 8.62 -6.25 0.79
CA ALA A 318 9.41 -7.46 1.03
C ALA A 318 8.81 -8.33 2.15
N LEU A 319 8.19 -7.69 3.15
CA LEU A 319 7.42 -8.34 4.22
C LEU A 319 6.04 -8.83 3.77
N GLY A 320 5.68 -8.63 2.49
CA GLY A 320 4.39 -9.01 1.93
C GLY A 320 3.23 -8.21 2.52
N LYS A 321 3.40 -6.89 2.70
CA LYS A 321 2.39 -6.02 3.31
C LYS A 321 1.91 -4.93 2.36
N GLY A 322 0.68 -4.48 2.58
CA GLY A 322 0.08 -3.29 1.96
C GLY A 322 0.17 -2.05 2.87
N PHE A 323 -0.64 -1.04 2.57
CA PHE A 323 -0.61 0.25 3.29
C PHE A 323 -1.01 0.16 4.76
N VAL A 324 -1.82 -0.84 5.13
CA VAL A 324 -2.29 -1.07 6.50
C VAL A 324 -1.60 -2.31 7.03
N VAL A 325 -0.84 -2.14 8.11
CA VAL A 325 -0.21 -3.24 8.85
C VAL A 325 -0.81 -3.33 10.25
N ALA A 326 -0.88 -4.54 10.79
CA ALA A 326 -1.33 -4.74 12.16
C ALA A 326 -0.42 -3.94 13.12
N PRO A 327 -0.97 -3.35 14.20
CA PRO A 327 -0.17 -2.58 15.14
C PRO A 327 1.02 -3.39 15.66
N ALA A 328 2.23 -2.83 15.56
CA ALA A 328 3.39 -3.36 16.26
C ALA A 328 3.10 -3.23 17.76
N GLY A 329 2.69 -4.34 18.39
CA GLY A 329 2.39 -4.34 19.81
C GLY A 329 3.58 -3.85 20.62
N LYS A 330 3.34 -3.26 21.79
CA LYS A 330 4.38 -2.67 22.68
C LYS A 330 5.59 -3.58 23.02
N ASP A 331 5.47 -4.88 22.80
CA ASP A 331 6.50 -5.90 23.06
C ASP A 331 7.24 -6.34 21.76
N ALA A 332 6.84 -5.80 20.60
CA ALA A 332 7.41 -6.05 19.28
C ALA A 332 8.55 -5.06 18.99
N ASP A 333 9.66 -5.23 19.71
CA ASP A 333 10.84 -4.38 19.62
C ASP A 333 12.09 -5.17 19.22
N ARG A 334 12.10 -5.64 17.97
CA ARG A 334 13.27 -6.28 17.37
C ARG A 334 14.31 -5.19 17.06
N PRO A 335 15.63 -5.42 17.23
CA PRO A 335 16.63 -4.47 16.78
C PRO A 335 16.73 -4.46 15.24
N VAL A 336 16.78 -3.27 14.63
CA VAL A 336 17.18 -3.13 13.21
C VAL A 336 18.59 -3.65 13.02
N THR A 337 18.83 -4.35 11.91
CA THR A 337 20.11 -5.01 11.62
C THR A 337 20.59 -4.65 10.22
N ALA A 338 21.72 -3.95 10.14
CA ALA A 338 22.34 -3.59 8.87
C ALA A 338 22.88 -4.83 8.12
N PRO A 339 23.03 -4.78 6.77
CA PRO A 339 23.52 -5.91 5.99
C PRO A 339 24.93 -6.37 6.40
N ASP A 340 25.08 -7.64 6.79
CA ASP A 340 26.38 -8.24 7.12
C ASP A 340 27.12 -8.68 5.85
N CYS A 341 27.89 -7.76 5.28
CA CYS A 341 28.65 -7.99 4.06
C CYS A 341 29.84 -8.96 4.23
N ALA A 342 30.22 -9.35 5.45
CA ALA A 342 31.27 -10.35 5.66
C ALA A 342 30.76 -11.78 5.40
N LYS A 343 29.44 -12.01 5.47
CA LYS A 343 28.81 -13.31 5.19
C LYS A 343 28.48 -13.54 3.71
N GLY A 344 28.71 -12.53 2.87
CA GLY A 344 28.34 -12.55 1.44
C GLY A 344 26.86 -12.24 1.21
N GLU A 345 26.53 -11.79 0.01
CA GLU A 345 25.16 -11.41 -0.34
C GLU A 345 24.33 -12.64 -0.76
N VAL A 346 23.21 -12.88 -0.06
CA VAL A 346 22.20 -13.85 -0.50
C VAL A 346 21.38 -13.25 -1.65
N ARG A 347 21.41 -13.93 -2.80
CA ARG A 347 20.66 -13.60 -4.01
C ARG A 347 19.58 -14.64 -4.27
N SER A 348 18.53 -14.59 -3.46
CA SER A 348 17.29 -15.36 -3.61
C SER A 348 16.08 -14.49 -3.25
N SER A 349 14.88 -14.99 -3.55
CA SER A 349 13.58 -14.34 -3.30
C SER A 349 12.75 -15.05 -2.22
N ASP A 350 13.37 -15.98 -1.48
CA ASP A 350 12.75 -16.72 -0.37
C ASP A 350 12.49 -15.85 0.87
N ALA A 351 11.68 -16.35 1.80
CA ALA A 351 11.25 -15.60 2.97
C ALA A 351 12.39 -15.10 3.87
N ALA A 352 13.53 -15.80 3.94
CA ALA A 352 14.67 -15.36 4.73
C ALA A 352 15.43 -14.22 4.01
N ALA A 353 15.64 -14.33 2.70
CA ALA A 353 16.23 -13.27 1.90
C ALA A 353 15.37 -12.00 1.86
N ARG A 354 14.03 -12.15 1.82
CA ARG A 354 13.08 -11.04 1.94
C ARG A 354 13.15 -10.35 3.30
N THR A 355 13.16 -11.12 4.39
CA THR A 355 13.32 -10.57 5.74
C THR A 355 14.64 -9.82 5.86
N ALA A 356 15.76 -10.41 5.42
CA ALA A 356 17.06 -9.75 5.45
C ALA A 356 17.13 -8.47 4.57
N ALA A 357 16.38 -8.43 3.47
CA ALA A 357 16.27 -7.23 2.63
C ALA A 357 15.46 -6.12 3.32
N ALA A 358 14.34 -6.48 3.96
CA ALA A 358 13.56 -5.55 4.79
C ALA A 358 14.37 -5.03 5.99
N ASP A 359 15.16 -5.89 6.63
CA ASP A 359 16.02 -5.53 7.76
C ASP A 359 17.10 -4.51 7.36
N GLY A 360 17.75 -4.74 6.21
CA GLY A 360 18.73 -3.81 5.65
C GLY A 360 18.12 -2.45 5.28
N GLY A 361 16.93 -2.44 4.68
CA GLY A 361 16.21 -1.21 4.35
C GLY A 361 15.76 -0.44 5.59
N ALA A 362 15.24 -1.15 6.60
CA ALA A 362 14.85 -0.56 7.88
C ALA A 362 16.05 0.04 8.63
N ALA A 363 17.20 -0.65 8.66
CA ALA A 363 18.43 -0.14 9.26
C ALA A 363 18.94 1.13 8.54
N TRP A 364 18.84 1.18 7.20
CA TRP A 364 19.19 2.37 6.44
C TRP A 364 18.24 3.54 6.72
N LEU A 365 16.92 3.30 6.76
CA LEU A 365 15.90 4.30 7.08
C LEU A 365 16.10 4.89 8.49
N VAL A 366 16.32 4.05 9.51
CA VAL A 366 16.64 4.51 10.87
C VAL A 366 17.90 5.38 10.86
N GLY A 367 18.94 5.01 10.10
CA GLY A 367 20.13 5.84 9.94
C GLY A 367 19.86 7.23 9.34
N GLN A 368 18.90 7.36 8.42
CA GLN A 368 18.47 8.68 7.91
C GLN A 368 17.68 9.46 8.98
N LEU A 369 16.72 8.81 9.64
CA LEU A 369 15.90 9.42 10.69
C LEU A 369 16.75 9.93 11.87
N ASP A 370 17.73 9.15 12.33
CA ASP A 370 18.64 9.55 13.40
C ASP A 370 19.54 10.73 13.00
N ALA A 371 19.95 10.83 11.73
CA ALA A 371 20.74 11.95 11.23
C ALA A 371 19.92 13.25 11.08
N ASP A 372 18.62 13.13 10.76
CA ASP A 372 17.74 14.24 10.39
C ASP A 372 16.65 14.55 11.42
N GLY A 373 16.88 14.23 12.70
CA GLY A 373 15.98 14.66 13.77
C GLY A 373 14.61 13.99 13.76
N GLN A 374 14.58 12.72 13.32
CA GLN A 374 13.41 11.83 13.21
C GLN A 374 12.42 12.20 12.09
N HIS A 375 12.91 12.78 11.00
CA HIS A 375 12.19 12.88 9.74
C HIS A 375 13.08 12.55 8.54
N LEU A 376 12.48 12.14 7.43
CA LEU A 376 13.18 12.06 6.15
C LEU A 376 13.27 13.44 5.47
N ARG A 377 14.14 13.57 4.48
CA ARG A 377 14.25 14.78 3.63
C ARG A 377 13.78 14.51 2.20
N SER A 378 13.21 15.53 1.58
CA SER A 378 12.77 15.49 0.18
C SER A 378 13.94 15.29 -0.77
N ALA A 379 13.88 14.25 -1.61
CA ALA A 379 14.97 13.86 -2.50
C ALA A 379 14.93 14.51 -3.91
N MET A 380 14.17 15.59 -4.12
CA MET A 380 14.01 16.23 -5.43
C MET A 380 15.32 16.86 -5.94
N PRO A 381 15.89 16.40 -7.07
CA PRO A 381 17.15 16.95 -7.59
C PRO A 381 17.05 18.44 -7.94
N GLY A 382 17.94 19.25 -7.37
CA GLY A 382 18.00 20.70 -7.62
C GLY A 382 17.00 21.55 -6.83
N ALA A 383 16.16 20.94 -5.98
CA ALA A 383 15.36 21.66 -4.99
C ALA A 383 16.13 21.82 -3.67
N GLU A 384 15.70 22.77 -2.84
CA GLU A 384 16.13 22.84 -1.44
C GLU A 384 15.53 21.64 -0.68
N GLN A 385 16.35 20.97 0.15
CA GLN A 385 15.86 19.85 0.95
C GLN A 385 14.96 20.34 2.09
N GLN A 386 13.74 19.84 2.14
CA GLN A 386 12.75 20.10 3.18
C GLN A 386 12.35 18.79 3.87
N PRO A 387 11.75 18.82 5.08
CA PRO A 387 11.21 17.62 5.71
C PRO A 387 10.14 16.94 4.84
N ASP A 388 10.29 15.63 4.62
CA ASP A 388 9.36 14.83 3.83
C ASP A 388 8.38 14.11 4.74
N VAL A 389 7.27 14.79 5.03
CA VAL A 389 6.26 14.31 5.99
C VAL A 389 5.58 13.02 5.52
N GLY A 390 5.32 12.89 4.21
CA GLY A 390 4.66 11.72 3.63
C GLY A 390 5.55 10.48 3.71
N ASN A 391 6.78 10.57 3.21
CA ASN A 391 7.72 9.46 3.28
C ASN A 391 8.11 9.11 4.73
N THR A 392 8.10 10.09 5.65
CA THR A 392 8.28 9.83 7.08
C THR A 392 7.12 9.01 7.64
N ALA A 393 5.87 9.29 7.27
CA ALA A 393 4.69 8.50 7.67
C ALA A 393 4.73 7.07 7.10
N ASP A 394 5.07 6.90 5.82
CA ASP A 394 5.19 5.58 5.20
C ASP A 394 6.38 4.78 5.80
N THR A 395 7.44 5.47 6.24
CA THR A 395 8.54 4.85 7.00
C THR A 395 8.09 4.33 8.37
N VAL A 396 7.17 5.03 9.07
CA VAL A 396 6.59 4.51 10.32
C VAL A 396 5.86 3.19 10.07
N VAL A 397 5.07 3.12 9.00
CA VAL A 397 4.37 1.89 8.59
C VAL A 397 5.36 0.77 8.25
N ALA A 398 6.43 1.07 7.52
CA ALA A 398 7.49 0.12 7.16
C ALA A 398 8.23 -0.44 8.38
N LEU A 399 8.57 0.41 9.36
CA LEU A 399 9.23 0.00 10.60
C LEU A 399 8.29 -0.86 11.47
N ALA A 400 7.03 -0.46 11.62
CA ALA A 400 6.02 -1.26 12.31
C ALA A 400 5.82 -2.64 11.66
N ALA A 401 5.78 -2.70 10.32
CA ALA A 401 5.67 -3.96 9.56
C ALA A 401 6.81 -4.93 9.90
N GLY A 402 8.03 -4.42 10.10
CA GLY A 402 9.22 -5.19 10.44
C GLY A 402 9.36 -5.59 11.92
N ALA A 403 8.37 -5.25 12.76
CA ALA A 403 8.39 -5.37 14.23
C ALA A 403 9.50 -4.54 14.90
N TYR A 404 9.72 -3.32 14.39
CA TYR A 404 10.68 -2.34 14.90
C TYR A 404 9.99 -1.27 15.76
N GLY A 405 9.30 -1.69 16.83
CA GLY A 405 8.39 -0.85 17.61
C GLY A 405 9.01 0.44 18.14
N ALA A 406 10.14 0.39 18.85
CA ALA A 406 10.77 1.60 19.39
C ALA A 406 11.28 2.55 18.29
N GLU A 407 11.78 1.99 17.20
CA GLU A 407 12.25 2.75 16.04
C GLU A 407 11.11 3.42 15.26
N ALA A 408 9.93 2.80 15.18
CA ALA A 408 8.74 3.40 14.58
C ALA A 408 8.15 4.55 15.43
N GLN A 409 8.27 4.48 16.76
CA GLN A 409 7.73 5.50 17.67
C GLN A 409 8.48 6.84 17.62
N LYS A 410 9.79 6.84 17.31
CA LYS A 410 10.59 8.08 17.21
C LYS A 410 10.09 9.04 16.10
N PRO A 411 9.96 8.63 14.82
CA PRO A 411 9.39 9.46 13.76
C PRO A 411 7.90 9.71 13.96
N LEU A 412 7.14 8.79 14.57
CA LEU A 412 5.74 9.06 14.94
C LEU A 412 5.64 10.30 15.85
N ALA A 413 6.47 10.37 16.90
CA ALA A 413 6.51 11.50 17.82
C ALA A 413 7.04 12.81 17.19
N TRP A 414 7.63 12.75 15.99
CA TRP A 414 7.90 13.91 15.14
C TRP A 414 6.66 14.28 14.31
N LEU A 415 6.00 13.30 13.68
CA LEU A 415 4.78 13.51 12.89
C LEU A 415 3.65 14.11 13.73
N GLU A 416 3.43 13.66 14.96
CA GLU A 416 2.44 14.24 15.88
C GLU A 416 2.63 15.75 16.08
N LYS A 417 3.88 16.22 16.10
CA LYS A 417 4.20 17.64 16.33
C LYS A 417 4.15 18.49 15.06
N ASN A 418 4.41 17.90 13.90
CA ASN A 418 4.72 18.65 12.67
C ASN A 418 3.74 18.38 11.50
N ALA A 419 3.06 17.23 11.45
CA ALA A 419 2.39 16.77 10.24
C ALA A 419 0.97 17.34 10.03
N ALA A 420 0.31 17.85 11.06
CA ALA A 420 -1.08 18.31 10.97
C ALA A 420 -1.28 19.46 9.93
N GLY A 421 -0.31 20.39 9.86
CA GLY A 421 -0.32 21.48 8.88
C GLY A 421 -0.14 20.97 7.45
N TRP A 422 0.80 20.04 7.25
CA TRP A 422 1.03 19.38 5.96
C TRP A 422 -0.20 18.59 5.50
N ALA A 423 -0.81 17.77 6.36
CA ALA A 423 -1.99 16.98 5.99
C ALA A 423 -3.18 17.86 5.59
N LYS A 424 -3.38 19.01 6.26
CA LYS A 424 -4.38 20.01 5.87
C LYS A 424 -4.12 20.63 4.50
N GLN A 425 -2.86 20.81 4.12
CA GLN A 425 -2.47 21.37 2.82
C GLN A 425 -2.53 20.31 1.70
N SER A 426 -2.08 19.10 1.98
CA SER A 426 -1.94 18.00 1.01
C SER A 426 -3.22 17.16 0.84
N GLY A 427 -4.16 17.23 1.78
CA GLY A 427 -5.52 16.70 1.60
C GLY A 427 -5.70 15.22 1.98
N PRO A 428 -6.66 14.51 1.36
CA PRO A 428 -7.18 13.23 1.87
C PRO A 428 -6.13 12.13 2.01
N ALA A 429 -5.25 11.98 1.01
CA ALA A 429 -4.19 10.97 1.04
C ALA A 429 -3.21 11.19 2.21
N ALA A 430 -2.87 12.45 2.49
CA ALA A 430 -1.97 12.83 3.57
C ALA A 430 -2.56 12.54 4.95
N TYR A 431 -3.85 12.83 5.16
CA TYR A 431 -4.55 12.40 6.38
C TYR A 431 -4.59 10.88 6.51
N ALA A 432 -4.83 10.15 5.42
CA ALA A 432 -4.84 8.69 5.41
C ALA A 432 -3.47 8.09 5.77
N GLN A 433 -2.36 8.61 5.24
CA GLN A 433 -1.00 8.19 5.61
C GLN A 433 -0.72 8.36 7.11
N LEU A 434 -1.12 9.50 7.71
CA LEU A 434 -0.98 9.70 9.16
C LEU A 434 -1.88 8.75 9.97
N ILE A 435 -3.08 8.43 9.49
CA ILE A 435 -3.96 7.42 10.10
C ILE A 435 -3.33 6.02 10.03
N PHE A 436 -2.66 5.66 8.93
CA PHE A 436 -1.94 4.39 8.81
C PHE A 436 -0.74 4.32 9.75
N ALA A 437 0.06 5.40 9.84
CA ALA A 437 1.19 5.48 10.77
C ALA A 437 0.74 5.37 12.24
N ALA A 438 -0.33 6.06 12.62
CA ALA A 438 -0.94 5.96 13.96
C ALA A 438 -1.46 4.55 14.25
N HIS A 439 -2.20 3.94 13.31
CA HIS A 439 -2.69 2.57 13.43
C HIS A 439 -1.55 1.56 13.59
N ALA A 440 -0.54 1.62 12.73
CA ALA A 440 0.62 0.73 12.72
C ALA A 440 1.45 0.78 14.02
N THR A 441 1.37 1.88 14.76
CA THR A 441 2.06 2.09 16.04
C THR A 441 1.15 1.94 17.27
N GLY A 442 -0.16 1.71 17.08
CA GLY A 442 -1.15 1.58 18.15
C GLY A 442 -1.59 2.91 18.79
N THR A 443 -1.23 4.05 18.20
CA THR A 443 -1.62 5.40 18.64
C THR A 443 -3.02 5.75 18.11
N ASP A 444 -3.82 6.50 18.87
CA ASP A 444 -5.17 6.89 18.43
C ASP A 444 -5.13 8.03 17.39
N PRO A 445 -5.54 7.79 16.13
CA PRO A 445 -5.58 8.84 15.10
C PRO A 445 -6.57 9.96 15.39
N ARG A 446 -7.48 9.80 16.37
CA ARG A 446 -8.42 10.86 16.81
C ARG A 446 -7.80 11.85 17.80
N ALA A 447 -6.60 11.57 18.31
CA ALA A 447 -5.88 12.41 19.28
C ALA A 447 -4.43 12.72 18.84
N PHE A 448 -4.11 12.49 17.56
CA PHE A 448 -2.75 12.54 17.00
C PHE A 448 -2.13 13.94 17.13
N GLY A 449 -1.21 14.12 18.08
CA GLY A 449 -0.64 15.44 18.38
C GLY A 449 -1.67 16.52 18.74
N GLY A 450 -2.84 16.13 19.24
CA GLY A 450 -3.97 17.04 19.48
C GLY A 450 -4.85 17.33 18.25
N THR A 451 -4.65 16.63 17.13
CA THR A 451 -5.50 16.69 15.93
C THR A 451 -6.32 15.41 15.78
N ASP A 452 -7.63 15.54 15.55
CA ASP A 452 -8.45 14.42 15.09
C ASP A 452 -8.30 14.25 13.57
N LEU A 453 -7.40 13.36 13.15
CA LEU A 453 -7.15 13.07 11.74
C LEU A 453 -8.37 12.44 11.06
N VAL A 454 -9.19 11.70 11.81
CA VAL A 454 -10.35 10.99 11.28
C VAL A 454 -11.47 11.99 10.96
N ALA A 455 -11.77 12.91 11.88
CA ALA A 455 -12.69 14.00 11.63
C ALA A 455 -12.19 14.93 10.51
N ALA A 456 -10.89 15.23 10.48
CA ALA A 456 -10.29 16.06 9.44
C ALA A 456 -10.38 15.42 8.05
N LEU A 457 -10.08 14.11 7.92
CA LEU A 457 -10.28 13.34 6.69
C LEU A 457 -11.75 13.34 6.25
N ASN A 458 -12.66 13.01 7.16
CA ASN A 458 -14.10 12.95 6.89
C ASN A 458 -14.64 14.29 6.35
N ALA A 459 -14.15 15.41 6.89
CA ALA A 459 -14.52 16.76 6.44
C ALA A 459 -14.06 17.11 5.01
N THR A 460 -13.20 16.30 4.38
CA THR A 460 -12.77 16.50 2.98
C THR A 460 -13.69 15.84 1.95
N GLY A 461 -14.70 15.07 2.35
CA GLY A 461 -15.53 14.28 1.45
C GLY A 461 -17.01 14.21 1.85
N PRO A 462 -17.82 13.35 1.21
CA PRO A 462 -19.19 13.08 1.62
C PRO A 462 -19.26 12.44 3.02
N GLU A 463 -20.31 12.79 3.76
CA GLU A 463 -20.56 12.33 5.13
C GLU A 463 -20.48 10.80 5.25
N PRO A 464 -19.64 10.25 6.15
CA PRO A 464 -19.54 8.81 6.36
C PRO A 464 -20.89 8.21 6.75
N ALA A 465 -21.17 6.99 6.27
CA ALA A 465 -22.46 6.36 6.49
C ALA A 465 -22.63 5.78 7.92
N GLY A 466 -21.61 5.90 8.78
CA GLY A 466 -21.68 5.62 10.21
C GLY A 466 -20.36 5.15 10.81
N SER A 467 -20.40 4.73 12.07
CA SER A 467 -19.30 4.05 12.77
C SER A 467 -19.69 2.62 13.14
N GLY A 468 -18.73 1.70 13.08
CA GLY A 468 -18.92 0.27 13.32
C GLY A 468 -19.10 -0.56 12.04
N ALA A 469 -18.95 -1.88 12.19
CA ALA A 469 -19.22 -2.84 11.12
C ALA A 469 -20.68 -2.74 10.65
N PRO A 470 -20.99 -3.00 9.37
CA PRO A 470 -22.37 -3.07 8.92
C PRO A 470 -23.12 -4.10 9.78
N SER A 471 -24.17 -3.65 10.47
CA SER A 471 -25.15 -4.56 11.05
C SER A 471 -25.61 -5.48 9.93
N ALA A 472 -25.44 -6.80 10.11
CA ALA A 472 -25.88 -7.78 9.13
C ALA A 472 -27.31 -7.43 8.72
N GLN A 473 -27.46 -7.06 7.44
CA GLN A 473 -28.74 -6.69 6.89
C GLN A 473 -29.60 -7.92 7.08
N LYS A 474 -30.62 -7.85 7.95
CA LYS A 474 -31.58 -8.94 8.07
C LYS A 474 -32.20 -9.06 6.69
N ASP A 475 -31.83 -10.12 5.98
CA ASP A 475 -32.57 -10.57 4.82
C ASP A 475 -34.03 -10.62 5.26
N ALA A 476 -34.85 -9.77 4.65
CA ALA A 476 -36.28 -9.85 4.77
C ALA A 476 -36.71 -11.10 3.99
N ALA A 477 -36.46 -12.27 4.59
CA ALA A 477 -36.95 -13.53 4.09
C ALA A 477 -38.47 -13.40 3.96
N ASP A 478 -38.98 -13.72 2.77
CA ASP A 478 -40.40 -13.62 2.43
C ASP A 478 -41.25 -14.43 3.42
N ALA A 479 -41.74 -13.74 4.45
CA ALA A 479 -42.75 -14.26 5.35
C ALA A 479 -44.07 -14.29 4.58
N LYS A 480 -44.38 -15.46 4.03
CA LYS A 480 -45.68 -15.76 3.43
C LYS A 480 -46.83 -15.32 4.34
N ASP A 481 -47.90 -14.88 3.71
CA ASP A 481 -49.13 -14.45 4.38
C ASP A 481 -49.60 -15.45 5.44
N ASP A 482 -49.81 -14.94 6.66
CA ASP A 482 -50.92 -15.36 7.52
C ASP A 482 -51.34 -14.15 8.38
N GLY A 483 -52.64 -13.91 8.47
CA GLY A 483 -53.18 -12.56 8.73
C GLY A 483 -53.06 -12.06 10.18
N GLY A 484 -52.72 -10.77 10.34
CA GLY A 484 -52.76 -10.05 11.61
C GLY A 484 -52.76 -8.52 11.43
N ILE A 485 -53.94 -7.89 11.54
CA ILE A 485 -54.12 -6.45 11.31
C ILE A 485 -53.34 -5.63 12.37
N GLY A 486 -52.43 -4.77 11.90
CA GLY A 486 -51.53 -4.00 12.76
C GLY A 486 -52.21 -2.93 13.63
N MET A 487 -51.85 -2.91 14.91
CA MET A 487 -52.35 -2.07 16.01
C MET A 487 -52.41 -0.53 15.75
N TRP A 488 -51.76 -0.03 14.70
CA TRP A 488 -51.62 1.40 14.43
C TRP A 488 -52.84 2.06 13.76
N TRP A 489 -53.75 1.29 13.17
CA TRP A 489 -55.02 1.84 12.64
C TRP A 489 -56.06 2.16 13.73
N VAL A 490 -55.98 1.50 14.88
CA VAL A 490 -56.99 1.62 15.96
C VAL A 490 -56.89 2.95 16.71
N ILE A 491 -55.70 3.56 16.78
CA ILE A 491 -55.47 4.83 17.50
C ILE A 491 -55.82 6.05 16.63
N GLY A 492 -55.70 5.95 15.30
CA GLY A 492 -56.02 7.05 14.37
C GLY A 492 -57.50 7.24 14.08
N VAL A 493 -58.30 6.16 14.06
CA VAL A 493 -59.74 6.21 13.74
C VAL A 493 -60.61 6.47 14.98
N GLY A 494 -60.13 6.10 16.18
CA GLY A 494 -60.85 6.27 17.44
C GLY A 494 -61.08 7.72 17.91
N LEU A 495 -60.37 8.70 17.32
CA LEU A 495 -60.46 10.13 17.68
C LEU A 495 -61.28 10.99 16.70
N ALA A 496 -61.79 10.42 15.61
CA ALA A 496 -62.60 11.13 14.61
C ALA A 496 -64.11 10.78 14.63
N PHE A 497 -64.52 9.72 15.31
CA PHE A 497 -65.93 9.31 15.43
C PHE A 497 -66.57 9.56 16.82
N GLY A 498 -65.85 10.23 17.72
CA GLY A 498 -66.34 10.62 19.05
C GLY A 498 -67.31 11.82 19.08
N ALA A 499 -67.58 12.44 17.92
CA ALA A 499 -68.47 13.60 17.78
C ALA A 499 -69.51 13.34 16.68
N GLY A 500 -70.55 12.55 16.99
CA GLY A 500 -71.60 12.22 16.02
C GLY A 500 -72.73 11.31 16.50
N ILE A 501 -72.51 10.51 17.54
CA ILE A 501 -73.53 9.58 18.09
C ILE A 501 -73.99 10.04 19.49
N GLY A 502 -74.26 11.35 19.61
CA GLY A 502 -74.86 11.98 20.80
C GLY A 502 -76.31 12.41 20.62
N PHE A 503 -76.95 12.11 19.47
CA PHE A 503 -78.21 12.76 19.06
C PHE A 503 -79.37 11.81 18.71
N LEU A 504 -79.23 10.48 18.88
CA LEU A 504 -80.28 9.51 18.48
C LEU A 504 -80.65 8.44 19.51
N ILE A 505 -80.43 8.69 20.82
CA ILE A 505 -81.07 7.92 21.91
C ILE A 505 -81.65 8.87 22.96
N SER A 506 -82.55 9.76 22.54
CA SER A 506 -83.41 10.53 23.45
C SER A 506 -84.73 10.93 22.75
N GLY A 507 -85.57 9.94 22.47
CA GLY A 507 -86.85 10.21 21.81
C GLY A 507 -87.71 8.96 21.57
N ARG A 508 -88.75 8.83 22.40
CA ARG A 508 -89.93 7.93 22.27
C ARG A 508 -89.86 6.56 22.95
N ASN A 509 -89.83 6.59 24.29
CA ASN A 509 -90.68 5.67 25.06
C ASN A 509 -91.59 6.45 26.02
N LYS A 510 -92.57 7.15 25.42
CA LYS A 510 -93.72 7.80 26.08
C LYS A 510 -94.94 7.73 25.14
N ASN A 511 -95.49 6.53 24.97
CA ASN A 511 -96.89 6.44 24.56
C ASN A 511 -97.76 6.92 25.73
N LYS A 512 -98.74 7.76 25.42
CA LYS A 512 -99.66 8.35 26.40
C LYS A 512 -100.87 7.44 26.61
N ASN A 513 -101.49 7.62 27.77
CA ASN A 513 -102.88 7.23 28.01
C ASN A 513 -103.83 7.91 27.01
N ALA A 514 -104.94 7.21 26.73
CA ALA A 514 -106.29 7.72 26.46
C ALA A 514 -106.46 9.02 25.64
N LEU A 515 -106.99 8.89 24.42
CA LEU A 515 -108.44 8.90 24.19
C LEU A 515 -108.79 8.20 22.86
#